data_AF-W7IMN0-F1
#
_entry.id   AF-W7IMN0-F1
#
_cell.length_a   1.000
_cell.length_b   1.000
_cell.length_c   1.000
_cell.angle_alpha   90.00
_cell.angle_beta   90.00
_cell.angle_gamma   90.00
#
_symmetry.space_group_name_H-M   'P 1'
#
loop_
_entity.id
_entity.type
_entity.pdbx_description
1 polymer ?
#
loop_
_entity_poly.entity_id
_entity_poly.type
_entity_poly.pdbx_seq_one_letter_code
_entity_poly.pdbx_strand_id
1 'polypeptide(L)' 'MFYADLGRGLACDKRTRPQAVAALAKAEKIAPQRMQGNPFFRETVIDLVRKAKHDSVGRELRGMAYRMGVTA' A
#
# COMPACT_ATOMS: atom_id res chain seq x y z
N MET A 1 12.72 -2.88 -3.94
CA MET A 1 12.62 -3.89 -2.85
C MET A 1 11.46 -4.80 -3.24
N PHE A 2 11.73 -6.09 -3.47
CA PHE A 2 10.82 -6.98 -4.22
C PHE A 2 9.32 -6.83 -3.91
N TYR A 3 8.92 -6.87 -2.63
CA TYR A 3 7.51 -6.77 -2.25
C TYR A 3 6.86 -5.40 -2.50
N ALA A 4 7.63 -4.31 -2.43
CA ALA A 4 7.13 -2.97 -2.75
C ALA A 4 6.87 -2.83 -4.25
N ASP A 5 7.79 -3.34 -5.08
CA ASP A 5 7.67 -3.30 -6.54
C ASP A 5 6.54 -4.24 -7.02
N LEU A 6 6.41 -5.42 -6.41
CA LEU A 6 5.30 -6.35 -6.62
C LEU A 6 3.95 -5.72 -6.24
N GLY A 7 3.88 -5.09 -5.06
CA GLY A 7 2.68 -4.40 -4.60
C GLY A 7 2.23 -3.31 -5.57
N ARG A 8 3.18 -2.54 -6.11
CA ARG A 8 2.93 -1.55 -7.17
C ARG A 8 2.36 -2.16 -8.44
N GLY A 9 2.95 -3.24 -8.94
CA GLY A 9 2.46 -3.92 -10.14
C GLY A 9 1.03 -4.46 -9.96
N LEU A 10 0.75 -5.07 -8.81
CA LEU A 10 -0.57 -5.62 -8.49
C LEU A 10 -1.63 -4.53 -8.22
N ALA A 11 -1.23 -3.30 -7.88
CA ALA A 11 -2.17 -2.21 -7.63
C ALA A 11 -2.87 -1.72 -8.92
N CYS A 12 -2.29 -2.01 -10.09
CA CYS A 12 -2.81 -1.59 -11.39
C CYS A 12 -4.15 -2.26 -11.76
N ASP A 13 -4.36 -3.53 -11.38
CA ASP A 13 -5.61 -4.26 -11.65
C ASP A 13 -6.48 -4.35 -10.37
N LYS A 14 -7.76 -3.99 -10.50
CA LYS A 14 -8.75 -4.09 -9.42
C LYS A 14 -8.81 -5.50 -8.82
N ARG A 15 -8.69 -6.54 -9.65
CA ARG A 15 -8.78 -7.95 -9.21
C ARG A 15 -7.60 -8.35 -8.31
N THR A 16 -6.45 -7.72 -8.50
CA THR A 16 -5.21 -8.01 -7.77
C THR A 16 -4.93 -7.06 -6.62
N ARG A 17 -5.76 -6.03 -6.39
CA ARG A 17 -5.61 -5.09 -5.27
C ARG A 17 -5.48 -5.77 -3.90
N PRO A 18 -6.23 -6.83 -3.55
CA PRO A 18 -6.03 -7.51 -2.28
C PRO A 18 -4.60 -8.06 -2.12
N GLN A 19 -4.02 -8.60 -3.20
CA GLN A 19 -2.65 -9.10 -3.21
C GLN A 19 -1.64 -7.94 -3.17
N ALA A 20 -1.96 -6.82 -3.82
CA ALA A 20 -1.18 -5.59 -3.74
C ALA A 20 -1.05 -5.12 -2.29
N VAL A 21 -2.16 -5.05 -1.55
CA VAL A 21 -2.17 -4.65 -0.14
C VAL A 21 -1.33 -5.61 0.70
N ALA A 22 -1.48 -6.92 0.51
CA ALA A 22 -0.68 -7.91 1.23
C ALA A 22 0.83 -7.79 0.93
N ALA A 23 1.21 -7.54 -0.33
CA ALA A 23 2.60 -7.32 -0.72
C ALA A 23 3.17 -6.04 -0.10
N LEU A 24 2.41 -4.94 -0.12
CA LEU A 24 2.82 -3.67 0.48
C LEU A 24 2.97 -3.78 2.01
N ALA A 25 2.03 -4.45 2.69
CA ALA A 25 2.11 -4.72 4.12
C ALA A 25 3.33 -5.58 4.47
N LYS A 26 3.65 -6.57 3.63
CA LYS A 26 4.87 -7.37 3.79
C LYS A 26 6.13 -6.54 3.61
N ALA A 27 6.17 -5.65 2.61
CA ALA A 27 7.29 -4.75 2.41
C ALA A 27 7.51 -3.82 3.62
N GLU A 28 6.43 -3.24 4.14
CA GLU A 28 6.48 -2.38 5.33
C GLU A 28 6.94 -3.14 6.57
N LYS A 29 6.47 -4.38 6.78
CA LYS A 29 6.90 -5.21 7.91
C LYS A 29 8.39 -5.56 7.84
N ILE A 30 8.94 -5.76 6.64
CA ILE A 30 10.37 -6.11 6.47
C ILE A 30 11.26 -4.89 6.72
N ALA A 31 10.90 -3.71 6.21
CA ALA A 31 11.72 -2.51 6.34
C ALA A 31 10.86 -1.24 6.48
N PRO A 32 10.30 -0.98 7.67
CA PRO A 32 9.35 0.12 7.85
C PRO A 32 9.99 1.48 7.58
N GLN A 33 11.24 1.70 8.01
CA GLN A 33 11.97 2.95 7.79
C GLN A 33 12.21 3.22 6.30
N ARG A 34 12.49 2.17 5.51
CA ARG A 34 12.69 2.30 4.06
C ARG A 34 11.38 2.56 3.32
N MET A 35 10.28 1.94 3.74
CA MET A 35 8.97 2.14 3.09
C MET A 35 8.39 3.51 3.40
N GLN A 36 8.54 4.00 4.65
CA GLN A 36 8.10 5.34 5.03
C GLN A 36 8.85 6.45 4.28
N GLY A 37 10.13 6.24 3.97
CA GLY A 37 10.93 7.16 3.15
C GLY A 37 10.77 6.98 1.63
N ASN A 38 10.03 5.99 1.16
CA ASN A 38 9.91 5.70 -0.28
C ASN A 38 8.69 6.44 -0.88
N PRO A 39 8.90 7.43 -1.78
CA PRO A 39 7.81 8.21 -2.34
C PRO A 39 6.84 7.36 -3.19
N PHE A 40 7.35 6.36 -3.91
CA PHE A 40 6.52 5.47 -4.73
C PHE A 40 5.63 4.55 -3.90
N PHE A 41 6.13 4.08 -2.75
CA PHE A 41 5.33 3.31 -1.81
C PHE A 41 4.18 4.17 -1.26
N ARG A 42 4.50 5.39 -0.84
CA ARG A 42 3.53 6.37 -0.33
C ARG A 42 2.44 6.67 -1.37
N GLU A 43 2.81 6.97 -2.61
CA GLU A 43 1.88 7.25 -3.70
C GLU A 43 0.93 6.08 -3.96
N THR A 44 1.46 4.85 -4.00
CA THR A 44 0.68 3.64 -4.25
C THR A 44 -0.36 3.42 -3.14
N VAL A 45 0.02 3.64 -1.88
CA VAL A 45 -0.93 3.52 -0.76
C VAL A 45 -2.00 4.61 -0.83
N ILE A 46 -1.66 5.86 -1.15
CA ILE A 46 -2.64 6.94 -1.32
C ILE A 46 -3.67 6.57 -2.40
N ASP A 47 -3.20 6.11 -3.56
CA ASP A 47 -4.06 5.70 -4.67
C ASP A 47 -4.98 4.54 -4.28
N LEU A 48 -4.44 3.52 -3.60
CA LEU A 48 -5.22 2.39 -3.12
C LEU A 48 -6.26 2.81 -2.06
N VAL A 49 -5.93 3.72 -1.13
CA VAL A 49 -6.91 4.20 -0.15
C VAL A 49 -8.06 4.95 -0.84
N ARG A 50 -7.76 5.82 -1.81
CA ARG A 50 -8.78 6.53 -2.61
C ARG A 50 -9.72 5.56 -3.33
N LYS A 51 -9.18 4.45 -3.83
CA LYS A 51 -9.90 3.39 -4.53
C LYS A 51 -10.65 2.42 -3.60
N ALA A 52 -10.25 2.31 -2.34
CA ALA A 52 -10.77 1.34 -1.37
C ALA A 52 -12.15 1.69 -0.78
N LYS A 53 -12.85 2.73 -1.25
CA LYS A 53 -14.22 3.07 -0.80
C LYS A 53 -15.21 1.90 -0.93
N HIS A 54 -14.95 0.96 -1.84
CA HIS A 54 -15.79 -0.22 -2.07
C HIS A 54 -15.06 -1.56 -1.87
N ASP A 55 -13.77 -1.56 -1.49
CA ASP A 55 -12.96 -2.77 -1.38
C ASP A 55 -12.73 -3.16 0.09
N SER A 56 -12.68 -4.47 0.39
CA SER A 56 -12.55 -5.03 1.75
C SER A 56 -11.21 -4.72 2.45
N VAL A 57 -10.23 -4.17 1.72
CA VAL A 57 -8.86 -3.88 2.20
C VAL A 57 -8.68 -2.53 2.91
N GLY A 58 -9.77 -1.79 3.13
CA GLY A 58 -9.70 -0.41 3.64
C GLY A 58 -9.03 -0.24 5.01
N ARG A 59 -9.12 -1.21 5.94
CA ARG A 59 -8.54 -1.06 7.29
C ARG A 59 -7.01 -1.05 7.26
N GLU A 60 -6.41 -1.99 6.53
CA GLU A 60 -4.96 -2.16 6.47
C GLU A 60 -4.29 -0.98 5.75
N LEU A 61 -4.91 -0.54 4.64
CA LEU A 61 -4.49 0.64 3.90
C LEU A 61 -4.57 1.93 4.73
N ARG A 62 -5.64 2.11 5.53
CA ARG A 62 -5.72 3.26 6.46
C ARG A 62 -4.64 3.22 7.53
N GLY A 63 -4.30 2.03 8.04
CA GLY A 63 -3.20 1.86 9.00
C GLY A 63 -1.84 2.22 8.39
N MET A 64 -1.58 1.78 7.16
CA MET A 64 -0.38 2.18 6.40
C MET A 64 -0.33 3.69 6.17
N ALA A 65 -1.44 4.28 5.69
CA ALA A 65 -1.52 5.72 5.42
C ALA A 65 -1.27 6.56 6.69
N TYR A 66 -1.83 6.14 7.83
CA TYR A 66 -1.60 6.77 9.14
C TYR A 66 -0.12 6.79 9.53
N ARG A 67 0.58 5.65 9.42
CA ARG A 67 2.03 5.58 9.73
C ARG A 67 2.90 6.42 8.81
N MET A 68 2.45 6.68 7.60
CA MET A 68 3.14 7.55 6.64
C MET A 68 2.75 9.03 6.75
N GLY A 69 1.90 9.40 7.72
CA GLY A 69 1.40 10.77 7.87
C GLY A 69 0.65 11.25 6.63
N VAL A 70 -0.04 10.35 5.93
CA VAL A 70 -0.93 10.70 4.82
C VAL A 70 -2.36 10.38 5.23
N THR A 71 -3.16 11.43 5.34
CA THR A 71 -4.61 11.31 5.54
C THR A 71 -5.28 11.13 4.19
N ALA A 72 -6.17 10.15 4.10
CA ALA A 72 -7.02 9.94 2.94
C ALA A 72 -8.33 10.73 3.06
#